data_AF-A0A2Z5YEF2-F1
#
_entry.id   AF-A0A2Z5YEF2-F1
#
_cell.length_a   1.000
_cell.length_b   1.000
_cell.length_c   1.000
_cell.angle_alpha   90.00
_cell.angle_beta   90.00
_cell.angle_gamma   90.00
#
_symmetry.space_group_name_H-M   'P 1'
#
loop_
_entity.id
_entity.type
_entity.pdbx_description
1 polymer ?
#
loop_
_entity_poly.entity_id
_entity_poly.type
_entity_poly.pdbx_seq_one_letter_code
_entity_poly.pdbx_strand_id
1 'polypeptide(L)'
;MGLQELWFAVIAVLFLGFFILEGFDFGVGMLMAPFAHFGTGDPEIHRRTALNTIGPVWDGNEVWLITGGAAMFAAFPGWYATVFSTLYLPLLAILFGMIVRSVAIEWRGKVDDPKWRALADFGIAAGSWLPAILWGVAFAILVRGLPVDANGHVALSIGDVLNAYTLLGGLATAGLFLFYGAVFVALKTAGPIRDDAYRFAVLLSLPVTVLVAGFGVWTQLAYGKQWTWALLGVAVVAQLAAVLLVWRRVSDGWAFLCIAVVVAAVVLLLFGALYPNLVPSTLNERWNVTIYNASSTPYTLKIMTWVTALFAPLTVVYQAWTYWVFRQRISAERIPPSIGLARRPS
;
A
#
# COMPACT_ATOMS: atom_id res chain seq x y z
N MET A 1 -1.14 28.76 5.63
CA MET A 1 -1.00 27.40 6.20
C MET A 1 0.15 27.45 7.19
N GLY A 2 -0.04 27.00 8.44
CA GLY A 2 1.05 26.90 9.40
C GLY A 2 1.98 25.74 9.06
N LEU A 3 3.12 25.65 9.75
CA LEU A 3 4.11 24.60 9.52
C LEU A 3 3.58 23.22 9.93
N GLN A 4 2.76 23.16 10.99
CA GLN A 4 2.14 21.93 11.45
C GLN A 4 1.16 21.38 10.40
N GLU A 5 0.30 22.23 9.83
CA GLU A 5 -0.63 21.82 8.78
C GLU A 5 0.12 21.40 7.51
N LEU A 6 1.20 22.10 7.15
CA LEU A 6 2.08 21.71 6.04
C LEU A 6 2.64 20.31 6.26
N TRP A 7 3.22 20.05 7.42
CA TRP A 7 3.87 18.77 7.71
C TRP A 7 2.88 17.61 7.81
N PHE A 8 1.67 17.86 8.32
CA PHE A 8 0.59 16.88 8.25
C PHE A 8 0.27 16.52 6.79
N ALA A 9 0.11 17.53 5.93
CA ALA A 9 -0.14 17.31 4.51
C ALA A 9 1.02 16.59 3.80
N VAL A 10 2.28 16.93 4.11
CA VAL A 10 3.46 16.26 3.57
C VAL A 10 3.48 14.78 3.96
N ILE A 11 3.22 14.44 5.21
CA ILE A 11 3.16 13.03 5.65
C ILE A 11 2.00 12.30 4.97
N ALA A 12 0.83 12.93 4.83
CA ALA A 12 -0.28 12.37 4.07
C ALA A 12 0.12 12.07 2.62
N VAL A 13 0.87 12.97 1.97
CA VAL A 13 1.41 12.76 0.62
C VAL A 13 2.43 11.62 0.57
N LEU A 14 3.26 11.45 1.60
CA LEU A 14 4.22 10.34 1.67
C LEU A 14 3.52 8.98 1.77
N PHE A 15 2.52 8.86 2.64
CA PHE A 15 1.70 7.64 2.73
C PHE A 15 0.86 7.41 1.47
N LEU A 16 0.34 8.47 0.87
CA LEU A 16 -0.35 8.43 -0.42
C LEU A 16 0.57 7.86 -1.51
N GLY A 17 1.78 8.40 -1.64
CA GLY A 17 2.78 7.91 -2.59
C GLY A 17 3.13 6.44 -2.33
N PHE A 18 3.37 6.07 -1.07
CA PHE A 18 3.58 4.69 -0.67
C PHE A 18 2.44 3.77 -1.12
N PHE A 19 1.18 4.07 -0.80
CA PHE A 19 0.08 3.18 -1.18
C PHE A 19 -0.23 3.15 -2.68
N ILE A 20 0.02 4.24 -3.41
CA ILE A 20 -0.12 4.27 -4.87
C ILE A 20 0.94 3.40 -5.53
N LEU A 21 2.18 3.43 -5.03
CA LEU A 21 3.33 2.75 -5.63
C LEU A 21 3.44 1.30 -5.15
N GLU A 22 3.35 1.09 -3.84
CA GLU A 22 3.48 -0.22 -3.22
C GLU A 22 2.20 -1.07 -3.33
N GLY A 23 1.04 -0.42 -3.45
CA GLY A 23 -0.24 -1.13 -3.49
C GLY A 23 -0.33 -2.15 -4.63
N PHE A 24 0.19 -1.82 -5.82
CA PHE A 24 0.23 -2.77 -6.92
C PHE A 24 1.36 -3.79 -6.78
N ASP A 25 2.49 -3.45 -6.13
CA ASP A 25 3.60 -4.38 -5.87
C ASP A 25 3.17 -5.50 -4.92
N PHE A 26 2.46 -5.15 -3.84
CA PHE A 26 1.79 -6.13 -2.99
C PHE A 26 0.82 -6.98 -3.82
N GLY A 27 -0.02 -6.34 -4.64
CA GLY A 27 -0.95 -7.02 -5.54
C GLY A 27 -0.27 -8.06 -6.45
N VAL A 28 0.83 -7.70 -7.10
CA VAL A 28 1.62 -8.60 -7.96
C VAL A 28 2.14 -9.78 -7.16
N GLY A 29 2.76 -9.54 -6.00
CA GLY A 29 3.28 -10.63 -5.14
C GLY A 29 2.19 -11.58 -4.64
N MET A 30 1.00 -11.06 -4.33
CA MET A 30 -0.17 -11.89 -3.96
C MET A 30 -0.68 -12.75 -5.13
N LEU A 31 -0.59 -12.25 -6.36
CA LEU A 31 -1.10 -12.92 -7.57
C LEU A 31 -0.10 -13.87 -8.24
N MET A 32 1.19 -13.85 -7.87
CA MET A 32 2.18 -14.75 -8.45
C MET A 32 1.77 -16.23 -8.35
N ALA A 33 1.31 -16.69 -7.18
CA ALA A 33 0.84 -18.06 -7.02
C ALA A 33 -0.47 -18.34 -7.79
N PRO A 34 -1.51 -17.50 -7.73
CA PRO A 34 -2.71 -17.63 -8.57
C PRO A 34 -2.43 -17.69 -10.08
N PHE A 35 -1.58 -16.82 -10.62
CA PHE A 35 -1.24 -16.82 -12.05
C PHE A 35 -0.54 -18.10 -12.49
N ALA A 36 0.20 -18.73 -11.58
CA ALA A 36 0.90 -19.97 -11.86
C ALA A 36 -0.02 -21.20 -11.80
N HIS A 37 -1.02 -21.20 -10.91
CA HIS A 37 -1.92 -22.34 -10.72
C HIS A 37 -3.12 -22.33 -11.68
N PHE A 38 -3.66 -21.15 -11.97
CA PHE A 38 -4.88 -21.00 -12.77
C PHE A 38 -4.64 -20.36 -14.14
N GLY A 39 -3.42 -19.87 -14.39
CA GLY A 39 -3.06 -19.27 -15.67
C GLY A 39 -2.79 -20.32 -16.75
N THR A 40 -2.85 -19.87 -18.01
CA THR A 40 -2.60 -20.72 -19.18
C THR A 40 -1.15 -20.60 -19.62
N GLY A 41 -0.35 -21.66 -19.45
CA GLY A 41 1.04 -21.69 -19.88
C GLY A 41 1.95 -22.36 -18.86
N ASP A 42 3.26 -22.09 -18.96
CA ASP A 42 4.25 -22.57 -17.99
C ASP A 42 4.12 -21.77 -16.67
N PRO A 43 3.81 -22.45 -15.54
CA PRO A 43 3.66 -21.81 -14.24
C PRO A 43 4.88 -20.97 -13.81
N GLU A 44 6.10 -21.42 -14.11
CA GLU A 44 7.32 -20.71 -13.71
C GLU A 44 7.54 -19.46 -14.57
N ILE A 45 7.26 -19.53 -15.87
CA ILE A 45 7.32 -18.37 -16.75
C ILE A 45 6.32 -17.31 -16.29
N HIS A 46 5.11 -17.70 -15.88
CA HIS A 46 4.11 -16.75 -15.37
C HIS A 46 4.57 -16.06 -14.09
N ARG A 47 5.10 -16.81 -13.10
CA ARG A 47 5.66 -16.21 -11.87
C ARG A 47 6.77 -15.22 -12.18
N ARG A 48 7.72 -15.61 -13.02
CA ARG A 48 8.86 -14.75 -13.41
C ARG A 48 8.41 -13.52 -14.18
N THR A 49 7.43 -13.66 -15.08
CA THR A 49 6.89 -12.53 -15.84
C THR A 49 6.26 -11.52 -14.91
N ALA A 50 5.39 -11.97 -13.99
CA ALA A 50 4.76 -11.12 -13.00
C ALA A 50 5.82 -10.42 -12.13
N LEU A 51 6.78 -11.16 -11.57
CA LEU A 51 7.85 -10.59 -10.73
C LEU A 51 8.70 -9.55 -11.47
N ASN A 52 9.03 -9.79 -12.73
CA ASN A 52 9.83 -8.86 -13.53
C ASN A 52 9.09 -7.55 -13.85
N THR A 53 7.76 -7.49 -13.70
CA THR A 53 7.01 -6.23 -13.88
C THR A 53 7.32 -5.19 -12.80
N ILE A 54 7.68 -5.65 -11.59
CA ILE A 54 7.96 -4.80 -10.42
C ILE A 54 9.46 -4.72 -10.11
N GLY A 55 10.26 -5.68 -10.60
CA GLY A 55 11.70 -5.79 -10.36
C GLY A 55 12.50 -4.47 -10.42
N PRO A 56 12.31 -3.59 -11.44
CA PRO A 56 13.08 -2.35 -11.54
C PRO A 56 12.67 -1.23 -10.58
N VAL A 57 11.53 -1.34 -9.87
CA VAL A 57 10.92 -0.21 -9.15
C VAL A 57 10.56 -0.49 -7.69
N TRP A 58 10.35 -1.75 -7.30
CA TRP A 58 9.80 -2.10 -5.97
C TRP A 58 10.62 -1.56 -4.80
N ASP A 59 11.96 -1.63 -4.87
CA ASP A 59 12.84 -1.15 -3.81
C ASP A 59 12.70 0.37 -3.60
N GLY A 60 12.60 1.12 -4.71
CA GLY A 60 12.35 2.57 -4.66
C GLY A 60 10.96 2.93 -4.14
N ASN A 61 9.96 2.07 -4.33
CA ASN A 61 8.60 2.28 -3.83
C ASN A 61 8.56 2.16 -2.29
N GLU A 62 9.30 1.21 -1.69
CA GLU A 62 9.37 1.01 -0.24
C GLU A 62 9.99 2.22 0.50
N VAL A 63 10.88 2.98 -0.17
CA VAL A 63 11.52 4.19 0.42
C VAL A 63 10.49 5.25 0.80
N TRP A 64 9.31 5.29 0.17
CA TRP A 64 8.24 6.21 0.55
C TRP A 64 7.73 5.95 1.97
N LEU A 65 7.63 4.68 2.38
CA LEU A 65 7.25 4.33 3.74
C LEU A 65 8.33 4.71 4.74
N ILE A 66 9.60 4.42 4.43
CA ILE A 66 10.75 4.76 5.29
C ILE A 66 10.78 6.28 5.52
N THR A 67 10.64 7.05 4.44
CA THR A 67 10.60 8.52 4.49
C THR A 67 9.37 9.00 5.26
N GLY A 68 8.21 8.37 5.07
CA GLY A 68 6.99 8.66 5.83
C GLY A 68 7.17 8.46 7.34
N GLY A 69 7.74 7.34 7.76
CA GLY A 69 8.05 7.05 9.17
C GLY A 69 9.08 8.01 9.75
N ALA A 70 10.14 8.33 9.00
CA ALA A 70 11.15 9.32 9.41
C ALA A 70 10.57 10.73 9.52
N ALA A 71 9.68 11.12 8.60
CA ALA A 71 8.98 12.39 8.65
C ALA A 71 8.01 12.46 9.83
N MET A 72 7.32 11.37 10.17
CA MET A 72 6.52 11.29 11.41
C MET A 72 7.40 11.52 12.63
N PHE A 73 8.53 10.82 12.74
CA PHE A 73 9.46 10.97 13.86
C PHE A 73 9.98 12.41 13.98
N ALA A 74 10.36 13.02 12.86
CA ALA A 74 10.99 14.34 12.86
C ALA A 74 9.98 15.49 13.00
N ALA A 75 8.79 15.40 12.40
CA ALA A 75 7.79 16.47 12.43
C ALA A 75 6.79 16.31 13.59
N PHE A 76 6.40 15.09 13.93
CA PHE A 76 5.43 14.78 14.97
C PHE A 76 5.91 13.63 15.88
N PRO A 77 6.96 13.84 16.70
CA PRO A 77 7.53 12.78 17.54
C PRO A 77 6.50 12.15 18.48
N GLY A 78 5.53 12.92 18.99
CA GLY A 78 4.45 12.39 19.82
C GLY A 78 3.51 11.44 19.05
N TRP A 79 3.24 11.72 17.78
CA TRP A 79 2.47 10.84 16.91
C TRP A 79 3.23 9.55 16.61
N TYR A 80 4.51 9.68 16.25
CA TYR A 80 5.40 8.54 16.03
C TYR A 80 5.45 7.64 17.27
N ALA A 81 5.75 8.20 18.44
CA ALA A 81 5.86 7.44 19.68
C ALA A 81 4.56 6.72 20.04
N THR A 82 3.41 7.42 19.94
CA THR A 82 2.10 6.84 20.27
C THR A 82 1.77 5.68 19.34
N VAL A 83 1.90 5.86 18.02
CA VAL A 83 1.52 4.83 17.04
C VAL A 83 2.46 3.61 17.11
N PHE A 84 3.77 3.83 17.16
CA PHE A 84 4.74 2.73 17.16
C PHE A 84 4.77 1.93 18.46
N SER A 85 4.51 2.56 19.60
CA SER A 85 4.38 1.84 20.89
C SER A 85 3.06 1.08 20.98
N THR A 86 1.96 1.71 20.56
CA THR A 86 0.62 1.14 20.64
C THR A 86 0.44 -0.01 19.65
N LEU A 87 0.77 0.20 18.38
CA LEU A 87 0.64 -0.80 17.32
C LEU A 87 1.93 -1.59 17.12
N TYR A 88 2.71 -1.80 18.19
CA TYR A 88 4.02 -2.47 18.12
C TYR A 88 3.96 -3.82 17.39
N LEU A 89 3.06 -4.72 17.81
CA LEU A 89 2.95 -6.05 17.21
C LEU A 89 2.52 -6.01 15.73
N PRO A 90 1.45 -5.29 15.34
CA PRO A 90 1.11 -5.12 13.93
C PRO A 90 2.24 -4.51 13.09
N LEU A 91 2.89 -3.44 13.55
CA LEU A 91 3.94 -2.77 12.80
C LEU A 91 5.21 -3.62 12.70
N LEU A 92 5.56 -4.38 13.74
CA LEU A 92 6.64 -5.35 13.69
C LEU A 92 6.36 -6.47 12.69
N ALA A 93 5.11 -6.96 12.63
CA ALA A 93 4.71 -7.96 11.65
C ALA A 93 4.75 -7.42 10.21
N ILE A 94 4.34 -6.16 9.99
CA ILE A 94 4.52 -5.47 8.70
C ILE A 94 6.00 -5.41 8.33
N LEU A 95 6.85 -4.92 9.24
CA LEU A 95 8.30 -4.82 9.01
C LEU A 95 8.90 -6.17 8.64
N PHE A 96 8.61 -7.21 9.41
CA PHE A 96 9.13 -8.55 9.14
C PHE A 96 8.61 -9.10 7.80
N GLY A 97 7.32 -8.91 7.50
CA GLY A 97 6.73 -9.29 6.21
C GLY A 97 7.41 -8.60 5.03
N MET A 98 7.68 -7.30 5.14
CA MET A 98 8.40 -6.54 4.12
C MET A 98 9.84 -7.03 3.96
N ILE A 99 10.58 -7.24 5.05
CA ILE A 99 11.96 -7.79 4.99
C ILE A 99 11.98 -9.15 4.27
N VAL A 100 11.08 -10.06 4.64
CA VAL A 100 10.97 -11.38 4.01
C VAL A 100 10.67 -11.23 2.52
N ARG A 101 9.79 -10.29 2.14
CA ARG A 101 9.46 -9.99 0.75
C ARG A 101 10.69 -9.51 -0.03
N SER A 102 11.38 -8.48 0.45
CA SER A 102 12.54 -7.86 -0.21
C SER A 102 13.65 -8.90 -0.43
N VAL A 103 13.96 -9.69 0.59
CA VAL A 103 14.94 -10.79 0.49
C VAL A 103 14.48 -11.85 -0.51
N ALA A 104 13.22 -12.25 -0.48
CA ALA A 104 12.69 -13.27 -1.37
C ALA A 104 12.72 -12.83 -2.85
N ILE A 105 12.39 -11.57 -3.16
CA ILE A 105 12.47 -11.01 -4.51
C ILE A 105 13.90 -11.09 -5.05
N GLU A 106 14.87 -10.58 -4.28
CA GLU A 106 16.29 -10.53 -4.69
C GLU A 106 16.92 -11.91 -4.84
N TRP A 107 16.56 -12.83 -3.94
CA TRP A 107 17.23 -14.12 -3.84
C TRP A 107 16.57 -15.22 -4.68
N ARG A 108 15.30 -15.08 -5.07
CA ARG A 108 14.56 -16.09 -5.85
C ARG A 108 15.32 -16.57 -7.09
N GLY A 109 15.90 -15.63 -7.84
CA GLY A 109 16.60 -15.91 -9.10
C GLY A 109 18.04 -16.39 -8.95
N LYS A 110 18.60 -16.44 -7.73
CA LYS A 110 20.01 -16.72 -7.49
C LYS A 110 20.34 -18.23 -7.47
N VAL A 111 19.37 -19.08 -7.14
CA VAL A 111 19.55 -20.54 -7.08
C VAL A 111 18.54 -21.23 -7.99
N ASP A 112 19.02 -22.12 -8.86
CA ASP A 112 18.19 -22.92 -9.76
C ASP A 112 17.75 -24.22 -9.08
N ASP A 113 16.93 -24.10 -8.04
CA ASP A 113 16.33 -25.22 -7.31
C ASP A 113 14.81 -24.96 -7.16
N PRO A 114 13.94 -25.88 -7.59
CA PRO A 114 12.50 -25.75 -7.41
C PRO A 114 12.06 -25.50 -5.96
N LYS A 115 12.72 -26.12 -4.97
CA LYS A 115 12.42 -25.92 -3.54
C LYS A 115 12.79 -24.52 -3.08
N TRP A 116 13.91 -23.98 -3.57
CA TRP A 116 14.34 -22.61 -3.29
C TRP A 116 13.35 -21.60 -3.84
N ARG A 117 12.96 -21.78 -5.10
CA ARG A 117 11.95 -20.93 -5.75
C ARG A 117 10.62 -20.98 -5.02
N ALA A 118 10.16 -22.15 -4.60
CA ALA A 118 8.92 -22.29 -3.85
C ALA A 118 8.96 -21.57 -2.49
N LEU A 119 10.08 -21.65 -1.76
CA LEU A 119 10.26 -20.93 -0.50
C LEU A 119 10.26 -19.40 -0.72
N ALA A 120 10.96 -18.93 -1.75
CA ALA A 120 10.96 -17.51 -2.11
C ALA A 120 9.57 -17.06 -2.57
N ASP A 121 8.86 -17.85 -3.39
CA ASP A 121 7.50 -17.57 -3.82
C ASP A 121 6.53 -17.45 -2.64
N PHE A 122 6.67 -18.32 -1.62
CA PHE A 122 5.93 -18.20 -0.38
C PHE A 122 6.30 -16.91 0.40
N GLY A 123 7.59 -16.60 0.50
CA GLY A 123 8.06 -15.36 1.13
C GLY A 123 7.52 -14.11 0.47
N ILE A 124 7.48 -14.06 -0.87
CA ILE A 124 6.88 -12.97 -1.64
C ILE A 124 5.38 -12.88 -1.37
N ALA A 125 4.66 -14.01 -1.44
CA ALA A 125 3.22 -14.03 -1.23
C ALA A 125 2.85 -13.59 0.21
N ALA A 126 3.47 -14.20 1.22
CA ALA A 126 3.23 -13.88 2.63
C ALA A 126 3.64 -12.44 2.95
N GLY A 127 4.81 -12.01 2.46
CA GLY A 127 5.32 -10.65 2.61
C GLY A 127 4.53 -9.59 1.85
N SER A 128 3.65 -9.97 0.93
CA SER A 128 2.68 -9.06 0.29
C SER A 128 1.31 -9.09 0.96
N TRP A 129 0.77 -10.27 1.28
CA TRP A 129 -0.54 -10.41 1.93
C TRP A 129 -0.56 -9.80 3.33
N LEU A 130 0.49 -10.05 4.13
CA LEU A 130 0.53 -9.63 5.52
C LEU A 130 0.54 -8.09 5.65
N PRO A 131 1.42 -7.31 4.98
CA PRO A 131 1.35 -5.86 5.01
C PRO A 131 0.06 -5.30 4.39
N ALA A 132 -0.43 -5.89 3.29
CA ALA A 132 -1.65 -5.42 2.64
C ALA A 132 -2.88 -5.43 3.56
N ILE A 133 -3.00 -6.47 4.41
CA ILE A 133 -4.06 -6.57 5.42
C ILE A 133 -3.76 -5.64 6.60
N LEU A 134 -2.56 -5.73 7.16
CA LEU A 134 -2.25 -5.03 8.42
C LEU A 134 -2.23 -3.51 8.29
N TRP A 135 -1.89 -2.95 7.11
CA TRP A 135 -2.02 -1.52 6.89
C TRP A 135 -3.48 -1.04 6.97
N GLY A 136 -4.43 -1.77 6.39
CA GLY A 136 -5.84 -1.45 6.50
C GLY A 136 -6.36 -1.56 7.93
N VAL A 137 -5.94 -2.60 8.66
CA VAL A 137 -6.24 -2.75 10.09
C VAL A 137 -5.67 -1.57 10.88
N ALA A 138 -4.40 -1.21 10.68
CA ALA A 138 -3.73 -0.13 11.39
C ALA A 138 -4.44 1.22 11.17
N PHE A 139 -4.72 1.60 9.92
CA PHE A 139 -5.42 2.85 9.64
C PHE A 139 -6.87 2.85 10.13
N ALA A 140 -7.57 1.71 10.08
CA ALA A 140 -8.90 1.60 10.67
C ALA A 140 -8.86 1.80 12.19
N ILE A 141 -7.88 1.23 12.89
CA ILE A 141 -7.68 1.47 14.33
C ILE A 141 -7.43 2.96 14.60
N LEU A 142 -6.55 3.60 13.83
CA LEU A 142 -6.25 5.02 14.01
C LEU A 142 -7.47 5.92 13.79
N VAL A 143 -8.27 5.65 12.75
CA VAL A 143 -9.47 6.44 12.47
C VAL A 143 -10.57 6.21 13.51
N ARG A 144 -10.74 4.97 13.98
CA ARG A 144 -11.66 4.66 15.08
C ARG A 144 -11.24 5.33 16.39
N GLY A 145 -9.94 5.53 16.59
CA GLY A 145 -9.36 6.08 17.80
C GLY A 145 -8.84 4.99 18.75
N LEU A 146 -7.98 5.41 19.67
CA LEU A 146 -7.29 4.57 20.63
C LEU A 146 -7.62 5.00 22.07
N PRO A 147 -7.57 4.11 23.07
CA PRO A 147 -7.79 4.47 24.47
C PRO A 147 -6.55 5.16 25.05
N VAL A 148 -6.29 6.39 24.60
CA VAL A 148 -5.17 7.24 25.05
C VAL A 148 -5.56 7.95 26.34
N ASP A 149 -4.75 7.79 27.40
CA ASP A 149 -4.96 8.46 28.69
C ASP A 149 -4.32 9.86 28.77
N ALA A 150 -4.48 10.53 29.91
CA ALA A 150 -3.93 11.87 30.15
C ALA A 150 -2.39 11.95 30.06
N ASN A 151 -1.69 10.84 30.25
CA ASN A 151 -0.23 10.75 30.19
C ASN A 151 0.27 10.34 28.79
N GLY A 152 -0.63 10.10 27.83
CA GLY A 152 -0.29 9.61 26.50
C GLY A 152 -0.02 8.11 26.45
N HIS A 153 -0.34 7.35 27.51
CA HIS A 153 -0.25 5.90 27.49
C HIS A 153 -1.50 5.30 26.84
N VAL A 154 -1.32 4.18 26.15
CA VAL A 154 -2.40 3.44 25.52
C VAL A 154 -2.45 2.03 26.05
N ALA A 155 -3.57 1.65 26.65
CA ALA A 155 -3.85 0.29 27.08
C ALA A 155 -4.77 -0.39 26.05
N LEU A 156 -4.16 -1.04 25.05
CA LEU A 156 -4.91 -1.74 24.01
C LEU A 156 -5.49 -3.06 24.52
N SER A 157 -6.79 -3.27 24.28
CA SER A 157 -7.39 -4.60 24.38
C SER A 157 -7.40 -5.31 23.02
N ILE A 158 -7.49 -6.64 23.01
CA ILE A 158 -7.61 -7.42 21.76
C ILE A 158 -8.84 -6.99 20.95
N GLY A 159 -9.94 -6.62 21.62
CA GLY A 159 -11.19 -6.18 20.96
C GLY A 159 -11.09 -4.81 20.28
N ASP A 160 -10.12 -3.99 20.67
CA ASP A 160 -9.83 -2.72 19.99
C ASP A 160 -9.10 -2.96 18.66
N VAL A 161 -8.25 -3.99 18.62
CA VAL A 161 -7.51 -4.39 17.41
C VAL A 161 -8.37 -5.23 16.48
N LEU A 162 -9.08 -6.24 17.00
CA LEU A 162 -9.88 -7.19 16.25
C LEU A 162 -11.37 -6.94 16.45
N ASN A 163 -11.96 -6.20 15.52
CA ASN A 163 -13.39 -5.92 15.47
C ASN A 163 -13.86 -5.83 14.02
N ALA A 164 -15.18 -5.79 13.80
CA ALA A 164 -15.76 -5.79 12.46
C ALA A 164 -15.23 -4.66 11.56
N TYR A 165 -15.04 -3.45 12.11
CA TYR A 165 -14.56 -2.31 11.35
C TYR A 165 -13.08 -2.45 10.95
N THR A 166 -12.22 -2.91 11.86
CA THR A 166 -10.79 -3.09 11.56
C THR A 166 -10.53 -4.26 10.61
N LEU A 167 -11.28 -5.36 10.78
CA LEU A 167 -11.25 -6.50 9.85
C LEU A 167 -11.71 -6.09 8.45
N LEU A 168 -12.80 -5.31 8.36
CA LEU A 168 -13.26 -4.77 7.09
C LEU A 168 -12.20 -3.86 6.45
N GLY A 169 -11.53 -3.02 7.23
CA GLY A 169 -10.41 -2.19 6.76
C GLY A 169 -9.27 -3.02 6.16
N GLY A 170 -8.84 -4.07 6.85
CA GLY A 170 -7.80 -4.98 6.34
C GLY A 170 -8.21 -5.76 5.08
N LEU A 171 -9.46 -6.24 5.03
CA LEU A 171 -9.98 -6.91 3.83
C LEU A 171 -10.13 -5.94 2.65
N ALA A 172 -10.55 -4.70 2.90
CA ALA A 172 -10.69 -3.67 1.89
C ALA A 172 -9.34 -3.30 1.28
N THR A 173 -8.30 -3.07 2.08
CA THR A 173 -6.95 -2.76 1.55
C THR A 173 -6.33 -3.94 0.84
N ALA A 174 -6.44 -5.15 1.39
CA ALA A 174 -5.96 -6.36 0.73
C ALA A 174 -6.65 -6.60 -0.62
N GLY A 175 -7.97 -6.48 -0.65
CA GLY A 175 -8.75 -6.60 -1.88
C GLY A 175 -8.40 -5.51 -2.90
N LEU A 176 -8.28 -4.25 -2.47
CA LEU A 176 -7.92 -3.14 -3.33
C LEU A 176 -6.54 -3.34 -3.96
N PHE A 177 -5.54 -3.72 -3.18
CA PHE A 177 -4.19 -3.99 -3.68
C PHE A 177 -4.14 -5.22 -4.58
N LEU A 178 -4.91 -6.26 -4.28
CA LEU A 178 -5.03 -7.43 -5.14
C LEU A 178 -5.63 -7.08 -6.51
N PHE A 179 -6.72 -6.31 -6.54
CA PHE A 179 -7.32 -5.81 -7.79
C PHE A 179 -6.37 -4.87 -8.54
N TYR A 180 -5.67 -4.00 -7.81
CA TYR A 180 -4.72 -3.05 -8.37
C TYR A 180 -3.53 -3.76 -9.04
N GLY A 181 -2.98 -4.78 -8.39
CA GLY A 181 -1.93 -5.64 -8.95
C GLY A 181 -2.38 -6.37 -10.21
N ALA A 182 -3.60 -6.88 -10.27
CA ALA A 182 -4.13 -7.52 -11.48
C ALA A 182 -4.18 -6.54 -12.66
N VAL A 183 -4.67 -5.31 -12.44
CA VAL A 183 -4.71 -4.28 -13.48
C VAL A 183 -3.31 -3.80 -13.86
N PHE A 184 -2.38 -3.68 -12.91
CA PHE A 184 -0.99 -3.34 -13.19
C PHE A 184 -0.29 -4.42 -14.05
N VAL A 185 -0.50 -5.70 -13.74
CA VAL A 185 0.04 -6.79 -14.55
C VAL A 185 -0.56 -6.76 -15.96
N ALA A 186 -1.87 -6.51 -16.10
CA ALA A 186 -2.50 -6.35 -17.41
C ALA A 186 -1.92 -5.17 -18.23
N LEU A 187 -1.56 -4.07 -17.55
CA LEU A 187 -0.90 -2.90 -18.14
C LEU A 187 0.53 -3.22 -18.61
N LYS A 188 1.29 -3.93 -17.79
CA LYS A 188 2.73 -4.20 -17.97
C LYS A 188 3.05 -5.44 -18.77
N THR A 189 2.09 -6.31 -19.05
CA THR A 189 2.34 -7.58 -19.74
C THR A 189 1.63 -7.67 -21.10
N ALA A 190 1.99 -8.69 -21.88
CA ALA A 190 1.36 -9.04 -23.15
C ALA A 190 1.16 -10.56 -23.26
N GLY A 191 0.29 -11.00 -24.17
CA GLY A 191 0.03 -12.43 -24.41
C GLY A 191 -0.82 -13.09 -23.31
N PRO A 192 -0.67 -14.41 -23.08
CA PRO A 192 -1.54 -15.19 -22.19
C PRO A 192 -1.63 -14.64 -20.76
N ILE A 193 -0.51 -14.19 -20.19
CA ILE A 193 -0.49 -13.63 -18.84
C ILE A 193 -1.33 -12.34 -18.72
N ARG A 194 -1.42 -11.53 -19.79
CA ARG A 194 -2.29 -10.35 -19.81
C ARG A 194 -3.77 -10.76 -19.79
N ASP A 195 -4.12 -11.81 -20.53
CA ASP A 195 -5.48 -12.34 -20.54
C ASP A 195 -5.88 -12.93 -19.18
N ASP A 196 -4.96 -13.62 -18.52
CA ASP A 196 -5.16 -14.12 -17.16
C ASP A 196 -5.29 -12.96 -16.17
N ALA A 197 -4.44 -11.94 -16.27
CA ALA A 197 -4.56 -10.72 -15.45
C ALA A 197 -5.94 -10.06 -15.58
N TYR A 198 -6.50 -9.98 -16.79
CA TYR A 198 -7.88 -9.52 -16.97
C TYR A 198 -8.92 -10.45 -16.36
N ARG A 199 -8.77 -11.78 -16.48
CA ARG A 199 -9.70 -12.74 -15.86
C ARG A 199 -9.74 -12.54 -14.34
N PHE A 200 -8.57 -12.42 -13.71
CA PHE A 200 -8.47 -12.13 -12.28
C PHE A 200 -9.04 -10.74 -11.96
N ALA A 201 -8.73 -9.71 -12.73
CA ALA A 201 -9.27 -8.36 -12.51
C ALA A 201 -10.81 -8.35 -12.60
N VAL A 202 -11.41 -9.05 -13.56
CA VAL A 202 -12.87 -9.19 -13.68
C VAL A 202 -13.44 -9.94 -12.46
N LEU A 203 -12.85 -11.07 -12.08
CA LEU A 203 -13.29 -11.86 -10.92
C LEU A 203 -13.25 -11.06 -9.61
N LEU A 204 -12.19 -10.27 -9.42
CA LEU A 204 -11.97 -9.48 -8.22
C LEU A 204 -12.81 -8.19 -8.19
N SER A 205 -13.18 -7.66 -9.36
CA SER A 205 -13.81 -6.34 -9.47
C SER A 205 -15.03 -6.14 -8.56
N LEU A 206 -15.98 -7.08 -8.55
CA LEU A 206 -17.19 -6.96 -7.72
C LEU A 206 -16.93 -7.18 -6.22
N PRO A 207 -16.31 -8.30 -5.77
CA PRO A 207 -16.01 -8.49 -4.35
C PRO A 207 -15.20 -7.33 -3.75
N VAL A 208 -14.17 -6.85 -4.46
CA VAL A 208 -13.33 -5.75 -4.00
C VAL A 208 -14.10 -4.44 -3.95
N THR A 209 -14.96 -4.17 -4.95
CA THR A 209 -15.82 -2.98 -4.93
C THR A 209 -16.75 -2.98 -3.72
N VAL A 210 -17.33 -4.13 -3.36
CA VAL A 210 -18.20 -4.25 -2.17
C VAL A 210 -17.41 -3.99 -0.88
N LEU A 211 -16.21 -4.56 -0.74
CA LEU A 211 -15.36 -4.36 0.45
C LEU A 211 -14.92 -2.90 0.60
N VAL A 212 -14.41 -2.30 -0.48
CA VAL A 212 -13.91 -0.91 -0.48
C VAL A 212 -15.07 0.08 -0.28
N ALA A 213 -16.21 -0.14 -0.93
CA ALA A 213 -17.40 0.70 -0.72
C ALA A 213 -17.93 0.56 0.71
N GLY A 214 -18.03 -0.66 1.25
CA GLY A 214 -18.44 -0.90 2.62
C GLY A 214 -17.54 -0.21 3.63
N PHE A 215 -16.22 -0.34 3.48
CA PHE A 215 -15.25 0.33 4.33
C PHE A 215 -15.33 1.86 4.21
N GLY A 216 -15.38 2.39 2.98
CA GLY A 216 -15.45 3.83 2.72
C GLY A 216 -16.72 4.47 3.26
N VAL A 217 -17.88 3.84 3.06
CA VAL A 217 -19.18 4.31 3.57
C VAL A 217 -19.21 4.25 5.10
N TRP A 218 -18.76 3.15 5.71
CA TRP A 218 -18.69 3.06 7.17
C TRP A 218 -17.78 4.16 7.74
N THR A 219 -16.57 4.29 7.20
CA THR A 219 -15.61 5.31 7.61
C THR A 219 -16.23 6.71 7.53
N GLN A 220 -16.88 7.01 6.41
CA GLN A 220 -17.47 8.32 6.17
C GLN A 220 -18.65 8.63 7.12
N LEU A 221 -19.51 7.64 7.39
CA LEU A 221 -20.67 7.82 8.27
C LEU A 221 -20.27 7.95 9.74
N ALA A 222 -19.27 7.20 10.18
CA ALA A 222 -18.88 7.15 11.59
C ALA A 222 -17.82 8.19 11.97
N TYR A 223 -16.86 8.49 11.08
CA TYR A 223 -15.67 9.28 11.40
C TYR A 223 -15.39 10.38 10.37
N GLY A 224 -16.14 10.42 9.27
CA GLY A 224 -15.94 11.38 8.19
C GLY A 224 -16.42 12.80 8.53
N LYS A 225 -16.06 13.72 7.63
CA LYS A 225 -16.47 15.14 7.68
C LYS A 225 -17.31 15.49 6.46
N GLN A 226 -17.96 16.65 6.49
CA GLN A 226 -18.80 17.09 5.37
C GLN A 226 -18.05 17.13 4.03
N TRP A 227 -16.80 17.62 4.04
CA TRP A 227 -16.00 17.71 2.82
C TRP A 227 -15.44 16.36 2.33
N THR A 228 -15.27 15.36 3.21
CA THR A 228 -14.73 14.04 2.83
C THR A 228 -15.75 13.20 2.05
N TRP A 229 -17.04 13.59 2.03
CA TRP A 229 -18.04 13.02 1.12
C TRP A 229 -17.66 13.19 -0.35
N ALA A 230 -17.02 14.31 -0.71
CA ALA A 230 -16.54 14.53 -2.06
C ALA A 230 -15.45 13.51 -2.44
N LEU A 231 -14.54 13.19 -1.52
CA LEU A 231 -13.52 12.16 -1.73
C LEU A 231 -14.13 10.77 -1.89
N LEU A 232 -15.14 10.42 -1.07
CA LEU A 232 -15.87 9.17 -1.25
C LEU A 232 -16.56 9.11 -2.61
N GLY A 233 -17.19 10.20 -3.06
CA GLY A 233 -17.79 10.31 -4.39
C GLY A 233 -16.78 10.09 -5.51
N VAL A 234 -15.59 10.71 -5.41
CA VAL A 234 -14.48 10.50 -6.36
C VAL A 234 -14.04 9.04 -6.36
N ALA A 235 -13.88 8.42 -5.19
CA ALA A 235 -13.52 7.00 -5.07
C ALA A 235 -14.56 6.09 -5.74
N VAL A 236 -15.86 6.34 -5.53
CA VAL A 236 -16.94 5.56 -6.15
C VAL A 236 -16.92 5.69 -7.67
N VAL A 237 -16.85 6.91 -8.20
CA VAL A 237 -16.82 7.14 -9.65
C VAL A 237 -15.59 6.50 -10.28
N ALA A 238 -14.41 6.67 -9.66
CA ALA A 238 -13.17 6.08 -10.14
C ALA A 238 -13.20 4.54 -10.09
N GLN A 239 -13.75 3.95 -9.02
CA GLN A 239 -13.90 2.50 -8.89
C GLN A 239 -14.82 1.94 -9.98
N LEU A 240 -16.00 2.55 -10.20
CA LEU A 240 -16.93 2.12 -11.25
C LEU A 240 -16.33 2.26 -12.64
N ALA A 241 -15.58 3.35 -12.90
CA ALA A 241 -14.86 3.54 -14.15
C ALA A 241 -13.79 2.47 -14.35
N ALA A 242 -13.00 2.14 -13.32
CA ALA A 242 -12.00 1.07 -13.38
C ALA A 242 -12.65 -0.28 -13.70
N VAL A 243 -13.74 -0.64 -13.01
CA VAL A 243 -14.48 -1.89 -13.27
C VAL A 243 -14.99 -1.94 -14.70
N LEU A 244 -15.59 -0.86 -15.20
CA LEU A 244 -16.09 -0.79 -16.57
C LEU A 244 -14.97 -0.95 -17.61
N LEU A 245 -13.84 -0.29 -17.42
CA LEU A 245 -12.68 -0.37 -18.31
C LEU A 245 -12.09 -1.79 -18.34
N VAL A 246 -11.99 -2.43 -17.17
CA VAL A 246 -11.53 -3.82 -17.03
C VAL A 246 -12.48 -4.78 -17.74
N TRP A 247 -13.80 -4.66 -17.53
CA TRP A 247 -14.80 -5.52 -18.17
C TRP A 247 -14.82 -5.37 -19.69
N ARG A 248 -14.64 -4.15 -20.19
CA ARG A 248 -14.56 -3.88 -21.63
C ARG A 248 -13.19 -4.25 -22.23
N ARG A 249 -12.18 -4.51 -21.41
CA ARG A 249 -10.78 -4.72 -21.82
C ARG A 249 -10.22 -3.57 -22.67
N VAL A 250 -10.55 -2.33 -22.29
CA VAL A 250 -10.15 -1.12 -23.01
C VAL A 250 -9.22 -0.26 -22.14
N SER A 251 -8.13 0.22 -22.75
CA SER A 251 -7.24 1.24 -22.20
C SER A 251 -6.69 0.95 -20.80
N ASP A 252 -5.74 0.00 -20.74
CA ASP A 252 -5.05 -0.43 -19.50
C ASP A 252 -4.53 0.74 -18.64
N GLY A 253 -4.01 1.79 -19.28
CA GLY A 253 -3.48 2.96 -18.55
C GLY A 253 -4.56 3.76 -17.82
N TRP A 254 -5.77 3.88 -18.40
CA TRP A 254 -6.89 4.55 -17.76
C TRP A 254 -7.46 3.71 -16.63
N ALA A 255 -7.54 2.38 -16.79
CA ALA A 255 -7.97 1.48 -15.71
C ALA A 255 -7.01 1.58 -14.51
N PHE A 256 -5.71 1.59 -14.75
CA PHE A 256 -4.69 1.79 -13.72
C PHE A 256 -4.83 3.15 -13.04
N LEU A 257 -4.97 4.24 -13.82
CA LEU A 257 -5.15 5.58 -13.27
C LEU A 257 -6.40 5.68 -12.40
N CYS A 258 -7.53 5.09 -12.82
CA CYS A 258 -8.75 5.07 -12.02
C CYS A 258 -8.53 4.39 -10.67
N ILE A 259 -7.85 3.24 -10.63
CA ILE A 259 -7.56 2.56 -9.35
C ILE A 259 -6.57 3.37 -8.50
N ALA A 260 -5.55 4.00 -9.10
CA ALA A 260 -4.66 4.91 -8.38
C ALA A 260 -5.44 6.10 -7.75
N VAL A 261 -6.46 6.61 -8.45
CA VAL A 261 -7.37 7.64 -7.92
C VAL A 261 -8.24 7.09 -6.79
N VAL A 262 -8.70 5.84 -6.85
CA VAL A 262 -9.41 5.19 -5.74
C VAL A 262 -8.51 5.12 -4.50
N VAL A 263 -7.28 4.61 -4.64
CA VAL A 263 -6.29 4.57 -3.55
C VAL A 263 -6.08 5.98 -3.00
N ALA A 264 -5.90 6.98 -3.87
CA ALA A 264 -5.71 8.36 -3.45
C ALA A 264 -6.88 8.93 -2.67
N ALA A 265 -8.10 8.75 -3.18
CA ALA A 265 -9.30 9.24 -2.54
C ALA A 265 -9.55 8.57 -1.18
N VAL A 266 -9.30 7.26 -1.05
CA VAL A 266 -9.41 6.54 0.22
C VAL A 266 -8.38 7.02 1.23
N VAL A 267 -7.11 7.15 0.84
CA VAL A 267 -6.05 7.66 1.74
C VAL A 267 -6.37 9.09 2.20
N LEU A 268 -6.75 9.97 1.27
CA LEU A 268 -7.14 11.35 1.60
C LEU A 268 -8.39 11.41 2.49
N LEU A 269 -9.33 10.47 2.33
CA LEU A 269 -10.51 10.35 3.20
C LEU A 269 -10.09 9.98 4.62
N LEU A 270 -9.19 9.00 4.79
CA LEU A 270 -8.69 8.58 6.10
C LEU A 270 -7.94 9.72 6.80
N PHE A 271 -7.00 10.38 6.11
CA PHE A 271 -6.29 11.53 6.67
C PHE A 271 -7.22 12.73 6.91
N GLY A 272 -8.21 12.93 6.04
CA GLY A 272 -9.20 13.99 6.19
C GLY A 272 -10.14 13.79 7.38
N ALA A 273 -10.48 12.53 7.68
CA ALA A 273 -11.22 12.13 8.88
C ALA A 273 -10.39 12.37 10.15
N LEU A 274 -9.09 12.04 10.11
CA LEU A 274 -8.17 12.22 11.23
C LEU A 274 -7.93 13.70 11.56
N TYR A 275 -7.61 14.54 10.57
CA TYR A 275 -7.25 15.94 10.77
C TYR A 275 -8.26 16.66 11.69
N PRO A 276 -7.87 17.56 12.62
CA PRO A 276 -6.52 17.90 13.03
C PRO A 276 -5.93 16.93 14.07
N ASN A 277 -6.63 15.84 14.37
CA ASN A 277 -6.12 14.77 15.23
C ASN A 277 -5.15 13.90 14.42
N LEU A 278 -4.10 13.43 15.09
CA LEU A 278 -3.18 12.42 14.61
C LEU A 278 -3.56 11.05 15.17
N VAL A 279 -3.97 11.03 16.45
CA VAL A 279 -4.56 9.88 17.14
C VAL A 279 -5.73 10.38 18.00
N PRO A 280 -6.99 10.13 17.58
CA PRO A 280 -8.16 10.40 18.41
C PRO A 280 -8.17 9.51 19.66
N SER A 281 -8.47 10.09 20.83
CA SER A 281 -8.67 9.35 22.08
C SER A 281 -10.13 8.94 22.23
N THR A 282 -10.37 7.67 22.57
CA THR A 282 -11.71 7.16 22.90
C THR A 282 -12.10 7.39 24.37
N LEU A 283 -11.14 7.75 25.22
CA LEU A 283 -11.39 7.99 26.66
C LEU A 283 -11.82 9.44 26.92
N ASN A 284 -11.17 10.40 26.26
CA ASN A 284 -11.49 11.82 26.39
C ASN A 284 -10.95 12.61 25.20
N GLU A 285 -11.80 13.42 24.55
CA GLU A 285 -11.40 14.26 23.41
C GLU A 285 -10.27 15.25 23.74
N ARG A 286 -10.10 15.64 25.01
CA ARG A 286 -9.00 16.52 25.45
C ARG A 286 -7.63 15.84 25.41
N TRP A 287 -7.59 14.51 25.33
CA TRP A 287 -6.37 13.71 25.27
C TRP A 287 -6.02 13.28 23.85
N ASN A 288 -6.69 13.85 22.84
CA ASN A 288 -6.32 13.64 21.45
C ASN A 288 -4.86 14.04 21.22
N VAL A 289 -4.12 13.19 20.53
CA VAL A 289 -2.83 13.56 19.94
C VAL A 289 -3.16 14.35 18.68
N THR A 290 -2.80 15.63 18.64
CA THR A 290 -3.14 16.58 17.57
C THR A 290 -1.88 17.09 16.88
N ILE A 291 -2.04 17.72 15.72
CA ILE A 291 -0.94 18.40 15.04
C ILE A 291 -0.29 19.52 15.87
N TYR A 292 -0.96 20.02 16.92
CA TYR A 292 -0.46 21.13 17.73
C TYR A 292 0.29 20.68 18.98
N ASN A 293 -0.16 19.60 19.64
CA ASN A 293 0.49 19.10 20.86
C ASN A 293 1.58 18.06 20.59
N ALA A 294 1.61 17.46 19.40
CA ALA A 294 2.55 16.41 19.05
C ALA A 294 3.67 16.86 18.11
N SER A 295 3.65 18.12 17.65
CA SER A 295 4.62 18.64 16.69
C SER A 295 5.96 18.98 17.33
N SER A 296 7.02 18.85 16.53
CA SER A 296 8.33 19.41 16.82
C SER A 296 8.31 20.94 16.92
N THR A 297 9.42 21.51 17.42
CA THR A 297 9.56 22.96 17.53
C THR A 297 9.43 23.67 16.17
N PRO A 298 8.97 24.93 16.12
CA PRO A 298 8.86 25.69 14.88
C PRO A 298 10.17 25.77 14.09
N TYR A 299 11.32 25.82 14.79
CA TYR A 299 12.63 25.85 14.16
C TYR A 299 12.94 24.54 13.42
N THR A 300 12.70 23.39 14.05
CA THR A 300 12.86 22.07 13.44
C THR A 300 11.99 21.94 12.19
N LEU A 301 10.70 22.28 12.29
CA LEU A 301 9.78 22.22 11.15
C LEU A 301 10.22 23.14 10.01
N LYS A 302 10.76 24.32 10.32
CA LYS A 302 11.29 25.26 9.30
C LYS A 302 12.49 24.67 8.56
N ILE A 303 13.46 24.08 9.27
CA ILE A 303 14.62 23.43 8.64
C ILE A 303 14.16 22.31 7.73
N MET A 304 13.35 21.38 8.26
CA MET A 304 12.88 20.25 7.49
C MET A 304 12.12 20.70 6.24
N THR A 305 11.36 21.81 6.32
CA THR A 305 10.62 22.36 5.18
C THR A 305 11.57 22.76 4.05
N TRP A 306 12.67 23.44 4.36
CA TRP A 306 13.67 23.81 3.35
C TRP A 306 14.35 22.59 2.74
N VAL A 307 14.71 21.61 3.56
CA VAL A 307 15.29 20.35 3.08
C VAL A 307 14.31 19.63 2.15
N THR A 308 13.05 19.51 2.54
CA THR A 308 12.00 18.85 1.74
C THR A 308 11.73 19.59 0.44
N ALA A 309 11.66 20.93 0.48
CA ALA A 309 11.46 21.75 -0.71
C ALA A 309 12.57 21.57 -1.75
N LEU A 310 13.80 21.29 -1.32
CA LEU A 310 14.93 21.02 -2.20
C LEU A 310 14.93 19.58 -2.72
N PHE A 311 14.83 18.59 -1.84
CA PHE A 311 15.07 17.19 -2.21
C PHE A 311 13.82 16.47 -2.72
N ALA A 312 12.62 16.78 -2.21
CA ALA A 312 11.41 16.06 -2.62
C ALA A 312 11.10 16.18 -4.13
N PRO A 313 11.23 17.38 -4.77
CA PRO A 313 11.05 17.47 -6.21
C PRO A 313 12.07 16.64 -6.99
N LEU A 314 13.33 16.61 -6.55
CA LEU A 314 14.39 15.82 -7.19
C LEU A 314 14.06 14.33 -7.12
N THR A 315 13.63 13.84 -5.96
CA THR A 315 13.21 12.44 -5.78
C THR A 315 12.02 12.09 -6.67
N VAL A 316 11.00 12.95 -6.76
CA VAL A 316 9.82 12.72 -7.62
C VAL A 316 10.20 12.71 -9.09
N VAL A 317 11.05 13.64 -9.54
CA VAL A 317 11.54 13.68 -10.94
C VAL A 317 12.34 12.43 -11.28
N TYR A 318 13.26 12.02 -10.40
CA TYR A 318 14.04 10.80 -10.60
C TYR A 318 13.13 9.56 -10.66
N GLN A 319 12.18 9.43 -9.73
CA GLN A 319 11.26 8.31 -9.73
C GLN A 319 10.40 8.29 -11.00
N ALA A 320 9.86 9.44 -11.43
CA ALA A 320 9.09 9.55 -12.65
C ALA A 320 9.92 9.15 -13.89
N TRP A 321 11.19 9.54 -13.93
CA TRP A 321 12.12 9.13 -14.98
C TRP A 321 12.35 7.61 -14.97
N THR A 322 12.56 6.98 -13.82
CA THR A 322 12.69 5.52 -13.69
C THR A 322 11.46 4.80 -14.26
N TYR A 323 10.25 5.23 -13.90
CA TYR A 323 9.01 4.66 -14.47
C TYR A 323 8.89 4.88 -15.98
N TRP A 324 9.34 6.04 -16.49
CA TRP A 324 9.34 6.32 -17.93
C TRP A 324 10.32 5.41 -18.68
N VAL A 325 11.50 5.14 -18.13
CA VAL A 325 12.49 4.22 -18.71
C VAL A 325 11.92 2.80 -18.81
N PHE A 326 11.31 2.30 -17.72
CA PHE A 326 10.77 0.94 -17.65
C PHE A 326 9.30 0.82 -18.10
N ARG A 327 8.79 1.73 -18.93
CA ARG A 327 7.37 1.76 -19.32
C ARG A 327 6.92 0.63 -20.27
N GLN A 328 7.86 -0.04 -20.93
CA GLN A 328 7.55 -1.04 -21.95
C GLN A 328 6.93 -2.30 -21.35
N ARG A 329 6.13 -2.99 -22.16
CA ARG A 329 5.51 -4.27 -21.76
C ARG A 329 6.51 -5.41 -21.80
N ILE A 330 6.34 -6.35 -20.87
CA ILE A 330 7.10 -7.59 -20.76
C ILE A 330 6.24 -8.72 -21.32
N SER A 331 6.82 -9.59 -22.14
CA SER A 331 6.14 -10.81 -22.62
C SER A 331 6.85 -12.05 -22.11
N ALA A 332 6.09 -13.13 -21.95
CA ALA A 332 6.58 -14.41 -21.45
C ALA A 332 7.70 -14.98 -22.34
N GLU A 333 7.62 -14.78 -23.66
CA GLU A 333 8.60 -15.29 -24.63
C GLU A 333 9.96 -14.60 -24.53
N ARG A 334 10.04 -13.42 -23.91
CA ARG A 334 11.28 -12.65 -23.75
C ARG A 334 12.02 -12.95 -22.45
N ILE A 335 11.53 -13.88 -21.63
CA ILE A 335 12.17 -14.21 -20.37
C ILE A 335 13.35 -15.16 -20.63
N PRO A 336 14.59 -14.76 -20.33
CA PRO A 336 15.73 -15.61 -20.54
C PRO A 336 15.69 -16.84 -19.61
N PRO A 337 16.41 -17.92 -19.96
CA PRO A 337 16.58 -19.05 -19.06
C PRO A 337 17.18 -18.61 -17.72
N SER A 338 16.97 -19.42 -16.70
CA SER A 338 17.55 -19.20 -15.38
C SER A 338 19.08 -19.15 -15.48
N ILE A 339 19.68 -18.15 -14.84
CA ILE A 339 21.14 -18.01 -14.66
C ILE A 339 21.58 -18.35 -13.23
N GLY A 340 20.66 -18.91 -12.42
CA GLY A 340 20.90 -19.23 -11.03
C GLY A 340 21.91 -20.37 -10.85
N LEU A 341 22.55 -20.41 -9.68
CA LEU A 341 23.48 -21.47 -9.33
C LEU A 341 22.74 -22.81 -9.22
N ALA A 342 23.22 -23.83 -9.92
CA ALA A 342 22.73 -25.19 -9.76
C ALA A 342 23.18 -25.74 -8.40
N ARG A 343 22.25 -26.34 -7.64
CA ARG A 343 22.59 -27.01 -6.38
C ARG A 343 23.41 -28.25 -6.70
N ARG A 344 24.61 -28.39 -6.11
CA ARG A 344 25.40 -29.62 -6.25
C ARG A 344 24.56 -30.80 -5.74
N PRO A 345 24.41 -31.90 -6.51
CA PRO A 345 23.78 -33.09 -5.99
C PRO A 345 24.59 -33.58 -4.78
N SER A 346 23.92 -33.74 -3.64
CA SER A 346 24.46 -34.28 -2.40
C SER A 346 24.60 -35.79 -2.47
#